data_AF-A0A085M9R2-F1
#
_entry.id   AF-A0A085M9R2-F1
#
_cell.length_a   1.000
_cell.length_b   1.000
_cell.length_c   1.000
_cell.angle_alpha   90.00
_cell.angle_beta   90.00
_cell.angle_gamma   90.00
#
_symmetry.space_group_name_H-M   'P 1'
#
loop_
_entity.id
_entity.type
_entity.pdbx_description
1 polymer ?
#
loop_
_entity_poly.entity_id
_entity_poly.type
_entity_poly.pdbx_seq_one_letter_code
_entity_poly.pdbx_strand_id
1 'polypeptide(L)'
;MLHEDFLRQFHDILSLVIPNSVLEPFIVDPLNVDIYLQEELIDLQSNEDIKPRMARGYEYFWLHQEIPQRYPALWAPMKRLLTAIPSSSVVERGFSVVTELVTKKRNRPEVVNRGDLRLRVTSTQPNIERIVGLHVSCSSE
;
A
#
# COMPACT_ATOMS: atom_id res chain seq x y z
N MET A 1 -6.51 9.47 -20.64
CA MET A 1 -5.18 8.83 -20.52
C MET A 1 -4.69 8.80 -19.08
N LEU A 2 -4.40 9.94 -18.43
CA LEU A 2 -3.91 9.97 -17.04
C LEU A 2 -4.80 9.25 -16.02
N HIS A 3 -6.12 9.34 -16.17
CA HIS A 3 -7.07 8.64 -15.30
C HIS A 3 -6.99 7.12 -15.46
N GLU A 4 -6.99 6.62 -16.69
CA GLU A 4 -6.86 5.18 -16.99
C GLU A 4 -5.51 4.62 -16.56
N ASP A 5 -4.43 5.39 -16.73
CA ASP A 5 -3.09 4.99 -16.28
C ASP A 5 -3.02 4.93 -14.75
N PHE A 6 -3.67 5.86 -14.04
CA PHE A 6 -3.81 5.84 -12.59
C PHE A 6 -4.61 4.61 -12.11
N LEU A 7 -5.77 4.37 -12.71
CA LEU A 7 -6.61 3.21 -12.39
C LEU A 7 -5.86 1.90 -12.62
N ARG A 8 -5.08 1.81 -13.70
CA ARG A 8 -4.26 0.62 -14.01
C ARG A 8 -3.08 0.45 -13.06
N GLN A 9 -2.45 1.54 -12.64
CA GLN A 9 -1.27 1.50 -11.77
C GLN A 9 -1.63 1.22 -10.31
N PHE A 10 -2.80 1.65 -9.85
CA PHE A 10 -3.30 1.45 -8.50
C PHE A 10 -4.47 0.47 -8.44
N HIS A 11 -4.66 -0.33 -9.49
CA HIS A 11 -5.74 -1.32 -9.57
C HIS A 11 -5.69 -2.27 -8.37
N ASP A 12 -4.51 -2.71 -7.97
CA ASP A 12 -4.24 -3.53 -6.80
C ASP A 12 -4.72 -2.87 -5.49
N ILE A 13 -4.59 -1.56 -5.36
CA ILE A 13 -5.07 -0.80 -4.20
C ILE A 13 -6.58 -0.60 -4.26
N LEU A 14 -7.09 -0.21 -5.42
CA LEU A 14 -8.51 0.07 -5.63
C LEU A 14 -9.36 -1.20 -5.57
N SER A 15 -8.75 -2.37 -5.82
CA SER A 15 -9.38 -3.69 -5.68
C SER A 15 -9.19 -4.33 -4.31
N LEU A 16 -8.55 -3.66 -3.35
CA LEU A 16 -8.51 -4.14 -1.97
C LEU A 16 -9.91 -4.14 -1.37
N VAL A 17 -10.43 -5.34 -1.15
CA VAL A 17 -11.63 -5.54 -0.34
C VAL A 17 -11.22 -5.39 1.11
N ILE A 18 -11.65 -4.31 1.75
CA ILE A 18 -11.45 -4.10 3.18
C ILE A 18 -12.55 -4.87 3.92
N PRO A 19 -12.21 -5.82 4.80
CA PRO A 19 -13.22 -6.54 5.58
C PRO A 19 -13.99 -5.58 6.51
N ASN A 20 -15.30 -5.75 6.59
CA ASN A 20 -16.14 -5.01 7.52
C ASN A 20 -15.74 -5.26 8.99
N SER A 21 -15.10 -6.39 9.29
CA SER A 21 -14.53 -6.66 10.61
C SER A 21 -13.41 -5.69 11.02
N VAL A 22 -12.77 -5.03 10.06
CA VAL A 22 -11.72 -4.04 10.32
C VAL A 22 -12.28 -2.62 10.31
N LEU A 23 -13.27 -2.35 9.44
CA LEU A 23 -13.94 -1.04 9.38
C LEU A 23 -14.92 -0.84 10.52
N GLU A 24 -15.74 -1.83 10.84
CA GLU A 24 -16.79 -1.71 11.84
C GLU A 24 -16.80 -2.93 12.79
N PRO A 25 -15.68 -3.19 13.51
CA PRO A 25 -15.54 -4.36 14.38
C PRO A 25 -16.61 -4.48 15.46
N PHE A 26 -17.26 -3.38 15.86
CA PHE A 26 -18.29 -3.39 16.91
C PHE A 26 -19.72 -3.58 16.39
N ILE A 27 -19.93 -3.51 15.07
CA ILE A 27 -21.25 -3.65 14.44
C ILE A 27 -21.37 -5.00 13.75
N VAL A 28 -20.27 -5.50 13.19
CA VAL A 28 -20.28 -6.76 12.45
C VAL A 28 -20.60 -7.94 13.37
N ASP A 29 -21.50 -8.82 12.91
CA ASP A 29 -21.78 -10.07 13.61
C ASP A 29 -20.56 -11.01 13.45
N PRO A 30 -19.97 -11.51 14.55
CA PRO A 30 -18.85 -12.45 14.49
C PRO A 30 -19.17 -13.73 13.71
N LEU A 31 -20.44 -14.14 13.61
CA LEU A 31 -20.80 -15.33 12.85
C LEU A 31 -20.71 -15.12 11.32
N ASN A 32 -20.68 -13.87 10.86
CA ASN A 32 -20.60 -13.50 9.45
C ASN A 32 -19.17 -13.25 8.96
N VAL A 33 -18.16 -13.45 9.80
CA VAL A 33 -16.74 -13.31 9.42
C VAL A 33 -16.06 -14.67 9.33
N ASP A 34 -14.93 -14.72 8.62
CA ASP A 34 -14.12 -15.94 8.52
C ASP A 34 -13.77 -16.51 9.89
N ILE A 35 -13.79 -17.83 10.03
CA ILE A 35 -13.56 -18.56 11.29
C ILE A 35 -12.28 -18.10 12.01
N TYR A 36 -11.21 -17.82 11.26
CA TYR A 36 -9.93 -17.39 11.83
C TYR A 36 -9.94 -15.96 12.41
N LEU A 37 -10.99 -15.16 12.16
CA LEU A 37 -11.17 -13.82 12.72
C LEU A 37 -12.18 -13.79 13.87
N GLN A 38 -13.02 -14.82 14.01
CA GLN A 38 -14.16 -14.79 14.94
C GLN A 38 -13.71 -14.62 16.39
N GLU A 39 -12.70 -15.37 16.81
CA GLU A 39 -12.19 -15.35 18.19
C GLU A 39 -11.66 -13.96 18.57
N GLU A 40 -10.78 -13.39 17.74
CA GLU A 40 -10.23 -12.05 17.96
C GLU A 40 -11.33 -10.97 17.93
N LEU A 41 -12.33 -11.12 17.05
CA LEU A 41 -13.43 -10.18 16.95
C LEU A 41 -14.34 -10.22 18.17
N ILE A 42 -14.65 -11.41 18.68
CA ILE A 42 -15.45 -11.60 19.91
C ILE A 42 -14.71 -11.00 21.10
N ASP A 43 -13.40 -11.28 21.25
CA ASP A 43 -12.61 -10.70 22.34
C ASP A 43 -12.57 -9.16 22.23
N LEU A 44 -12.34 -8.63 21.03
CA LEU A 44 -12.32 -7.19 20.77
C LEU A 44 -13.66 -6.52 21.12
N GLN A 45 -14.78 -7.11 20.72
CA GLN A 45 -16.13 -6.61 21.00
C GLN A 45 -16.47 -6.66 22.50
N SER A 46 -15.96 -7.67 23.19
CA SER A 46 -16.16 -7.88 24.63
C SER A 46 -15.29 -6.95 25.49
N ASN A 47 -14.28 -6.32 24.90
CA ASN A 47 -13.35 -5.46 25.60
C ASN A 47 -13.88 -4.02 25.77
N GLU A 48 -14.50 -3.76 26.93
CA GLU A 48 -15.04 -2.45 27.31
C GLU A 48 -13.97 -1.33 27.34
N ASP A 49 -12.72 -1.64 27.70
CA ASP A 49 -11.63 -0.65 27.78
C ASP A 49 -11.17 -0.14 26.41
N ILE A 50 -11.43 -0.93 25.36
CA ILE A 50 -10.98 -0.68 24.01
C ILE A 50 -12.02 0.11 23.19
N LYS A 51 -13.31 -0.07 23.46
CA LYS A 51 -14.42 0.71 22.85
C LYS A 51 -14.19 2.23 22.85
N PRO A 52 -13.82 2.89 23.96
CA PRO A 52 -13.57 4.34 23.96
C PRO A 52 -12.33 4.76 23.16
N ARG A 53 -11.37 3.85 22.93
CA ARG A 53 -10.20 4.13 22.09
C ARG A 53 -10.58 4.23 20.62
N MET A 54 -11.53 3.40 20.18
CA MET A 54 -12.09 3.45 18.82
C MET A 54 -12.80 4.79 18.54
N ALA A 55 -13.48 5.35 19.53
CA ALA A 55 -14.15 6.64 19.42
C ALA A 55 -13.18 7.81 19.15
N ARG A 56 -11.89 7.66 19.44
CA ARG A 56 -10.84 8.64 19.10
C ARG A 56 -10.42 8.58 17.63
N GLY A 57 -10.87 7.57 16.89
CA GLY A 57 -10.60 7.37 15.47
C GLY A 57 -9.77 6.12 15.16
N TYR A 58 -9.89 5.66 13.91
CA TYR A 58 -9.25 4.45 13.39
C TYR A 58 -7.73 4.47 13.49
N GLU A 59 -7.11 5.60 13.17
CA GLU A 59 -5.65 5.76 13.22
C GLU A 59 -5.14 5.58 14.65
N TYR A 60 -5.80 6.22 15.62
CA TYR A 60 -5.41 6.13 17.03
C TYR A 60 -5.58 4.70 17.57
N PHE A 61 -6.66 4.04 17.18
CA PHE A 61 -6.97 2.68 17.59
C PHE A 61 -6.00 1.66 16.98
N TRP A 62 -5.94 1.57 15.64
CA TRP A 62 -5.22 0.51 14.95
C TRP A 62 -3.69 0.69 15.01
N LEU A 63 -3.19 1.92 15.13
CA LEU A 63 -1.75 2.19 15.27
C LEU A 63 -1.25 2.08 16.72
N HIS A 64 -2.13 1.81 17.69
CA HIS A 64 -1.73 1.62 19.07
C HIS A 64 -0.94 0.32 19.24
N GLN A 65 0.24 0.36 19.86
CA GLN A 65 1.18 -0.78 19.89
C GLN A 65 0.59 -2.10 20.44
N GLU A 66 -0.38 -2.02 21.34
CA GLU A 66 -1.03 -3.20 21.94
C GLU A 66 -1.97 -3.92 20.96
N ILE A 67 -2.60 -3.20 20.02
CA ILE A 67 -3.64 -3.75 19.13
C ILE A 67 -3.06 -4.75 18.12
N PRO A 68 -1.95 -4.47 17.41
CA PRO A 68 -1.28 -5.45 16.56
C PRO A 68 -0.83 -6.72 17.27
N GLN A 69 -0.58 -6.65 18.58
CA GLN A 69 -0.13 -7.80 19.37
C GLN A 69 -1.28 -8.64 19.89
N ARG A 70 -2.39 -8.00 20.32
CA ARG A 70 -3.59 -8.70 20.81
C ARG A 70 -4.47 -9.25 19.70
N TYR A 71 -4.57 -8.53 18.58
CA TYR A 71 -5.47 -8.85 17.48
C TYR A 71 -4.72 -8.96 16.15
N PRO A 72 -3.72 -9.87 16.03
CA PRO A 72 -2.89 -9.97 14.85
C PRO A 72 -3.66 -10.36 13.58
N ALA A 73 -4.70 -11.19 13.67
CA ALA A 73 -5.50 -11.60 12.52
C ALA A 73 -6.38 -10.45 12.01
N LEU A 74 -7.00 -9.66 12.89
CA LEU A 74 -7.73 -8.44 12.54
C LEU A 74 -6.79 -7.31 12.05
N TRP A 75 -5.58 -7.24 12.60
CA TRP A 75 -4.57 -6.26 12.18
C TRP A 75 -3.99 -6.57 10.80
N ALA A 76 -3.89 -7.83 10.38
CA ALA A 76 -3.25 -8.19 9.12
C ALA A 76 -3.89 -7.54 7.87
N PRO A 77 -5.23 -7.53 7.69
CA PRO A 77 -5.87 -6.79 6.60
C PRO A 77 -5.65 -5.26 6.71
N MET A 78 -5.71 -4.70 7.92
CA MET A 78 -5.45 -3.27 8.15
C MET A 78 -4.02 -2.88 7.79
N LYS A 79 -3.04 -3.71 8.17
CA LYS A 79 -1.64 -3.54 7.80
C LYS A 79 -1.46 -3.58 6.29
N ARG A 80 -2.11 -4.52 5.59
CA ARG A 80 -2.09 -4.57 4.12
C ARG A 80 -2.62 -3.29 3.51
N LEU A 81 -3.75 -2.76 4.01
CA LEU A 81 -4.31 -1.48 3.58
C LEU A 81 -3.31 -0.33 3.77
N LEU A 82 -2.75 -0.21 4.98
CA LEU A 82 -1.78 0.84 5.30
C LEU A 82 -0.49 0.75 4.47
N THR A 83 -0.04 -0.46 4.13
CA THR A 83 1.14 -0.66 3.26
C THR A 83 0.83 -0.49 1.78
N ALA A 84 -0.42 -0.72 1.38
CA ALA A 84 -0.85 -0.61 -0.01
C ALA A 84 -1.08 0.84 -0.40
N ILE A 85 -1.58 1.69 0.51
CA ILE A 85 -1.65 3.14 0.28
C ILE A 85 -0.23 3.60 -0.05
N PRO A 86 0.04 4.07 -1.28
CA PRO A 86 1.37 4.55 -1.61
C PRO A 86 1.58 5.77 -0.72
N SER A 87 2.70 5.88 -0.01
CA SER A 87 2.99 7.10 0.73
C SER A 87 2.73 8.29 -0.20
N SER A 88 2.04 9.32 0.28
CA SER A 88 1.71 10.51 -0.52
C SER A 88 2.92 11.00 -1.31
N SER A 89 4.13 10.88 -0.75
CA SER A 89 5.41 11.20 -1.38
C SER A 89 5.70 10.48 -2.71
N VAL A 90 5.28 9.22 -2.88
CA VAL A 90 5.52 8.44 -4.11
C VAL A 90 4.53 8.84 -5.19
N VAL A 91 3.28 9.10 -4.81
CA VAL A 91 2.24 9.61 -5.70
C VAL A 91 2.60 11.04 -6.11
N GLU A 92 2.94 11.92 -5.17
CA GLU A 92 3.36 13.30 -5.40
C GLU A 92 4.63 13.37 -6.26
N ARG A 93 5.66 12.55 -5.99
CA ARG A 93 6.85 12.47 -6.86
C ARG A 93 6.52 11.90 -8.23
N GLY A 94 5.65 10.90 -8.32
CA GLY A 94 5.17 10.37 -9.59
C GLY A 94 4.46 11.45 -10.42
N PHE A 95 3.53 12.17 -9.82
CA PHE A 95 2.83 13.30 -10.45
C PHE A 95 3.76 14.47 -10.76
N SER A 96 4.75 14.78 -9.92
CA SER A 96 5.74 15.83 -10.14
C SER A 96 6.67 15.48 -11.32
N VAL A 97 7.13 14.23 -11.41
CA VAL A 97 7.92 13.73 -12.54
C VAL A 97 7.11 13.71 -13.83
N VAL A 98 5.84 13.27 -13.78
CA VAL A 98 4.94 13.28 -14.95
C VAL A 98 4.67 14.72 -15.39
N THR A 99 4.41 15.64 -14.46
CA THR A 99 4.20 17.06 -14.80
C THR A 99 5.46 17.73 -15.32
N GLU A 100 6.66 17.42 -14.80
CA GLU A 100 7.95 17.87 -15.36
C GLU A 100 8.14 17.33 -16.78
N LEU A 101 7.85 16.05 -17.03
CA LEU A 101 7.93 15.45 -18.37
C LEU A 101 6.92 16.06 -19.34
N VAL A 102 5.70 16.35 -18.88
CA VAL A 102 4.64 16.98 -19.68
C VAL A 102 4.94 18.46 -19.94
N THR A 103 5.54 19.19 -19.00
CA THR A 103 5.99 20.58 -19.20
C THR A 103 7.25 20.66 -20.07
N LYS A 104 8.20 19.74 -19.91
CA LYS A 104 9.36 19.60 -20.83
C LYS A 104 8.96 19.11 -22.22
N LYS A 105 7.83 18.41 -22.37
CA LYS A 105 7.28 17.91 -23.66
C LYS A 105 6.96 18.99 -24.71
N ARG A 106 7.03 20.28 -24.39
CA ARG A 106 7.04 21.34 -25.42
C ARG A 106 8.35 21.41 -26.21
N ASN A 107 9.41 20.74 -25.74
CA ASN A 107 10.65 20.47 -26.48
C ASN A 107 10.80 18.94 -26.62
N ARG A 108 10.38 18.37 -27.77
CA ARG A 108 10.45 16.94 -28.20
C ARG A 108 10.79 15.87 -27.13
N PRO A 109 9.83 14.99 -26.76
CA PRO A 109 10.09 13.88 -25.83
C PRO A 109 10.72 12.64 -26.51
N GLU A 110 11.97 12.35 -26.20
CA GLU A 110 12.53 11.00 -26.35
C GLU A 110 12.13 10.16 -25.11
N VAL A 111 10.92 9.61 -25.12
CA VAL A 111 10.52 8.56 -24.18
C VAL A 111 10.97 7.23 -24.78
N VAL A 112 12.29 6.99 -24.77
CA VAL A 112 12.86 5.70 -25.18
C VAL A 112 13.40 5.02 -23.93
N ASN A 113 12.47 4.54 -23.10
CA ASN A 113 12.54 3.32 -22.29
C ASN A 113 11.75 3.47 -20.99
N ARG A 114 10.84 2.52 -20.77
CA ARG A 114 10.01 2.33 -19.56
C ARG A 114 10.82 2.23 -18.25
N GLY A 115 12.13 2.00 -18.35
CA GLY A 115 13.07 1.92 -17.22
C GLY A 115 13.38 3.27 -16.58
N ASP A 116 13.53 4.34 -17.37
CA ASP A 116 13.97 5.66 -16.86
C ASP A 116 12.95 6.29 -15.91
N LEU A 117 11.65 6.04 -16.15
CA LEU A 117 10.60 6.53 -15.27
C LEU A 117 10.62 5.80 -13.91
N ARG A 118 10.85 4.48 -13.90
CA ARG A 118 10.97 3.72 -12.64
C ARG A 118 12.19 4.18 -11.85
N LEU A 119 13.32 4.37 -12.53
CA LEU A 119 14.57 4.86 -11.94
C LEU A 119 14.44 6.27 -11.33
N ARG A 120 13.55 7.10 -11.85
CA ARG A 120 13.32 8.46 -11.34
C ARG A 120 12.30 8.52 -10.22
N VAL A 121 11.35 7.58 -10.18
CA VAL A 121 10.30 7.49 -9.15
C VAL A 121 10.83 6.84 -7.87
N THR A 122 11.62 5.77 -7.98
CA THR A 122 12.32 5.22 -6.82
C THR A 122 13.66 5.91 -6.68
N SER A 123 13.96 6.50 -5.51
CA SER A 123 15.23 7.20 -5.20
C SER A 123 16.48 6.29 -5.22
N THR A 124 16.35 5.07 -5.73
CA THR A 124 17.34 4.01 -5.69
C THR A 124 18.25 4.13 -6.90
N GLN A 125 19.53 4.47 -6.68
CA GLN A 125 20.53 4.42 -7.74
C GLN A 125 20.73 2.95 -8.15
N PRO A 126 20.49 2.57 -9.41
CA PRO A 126 20.77 1.21 -9.85
C PRO A 126 22.28 1.02 -9.81
N ASN A 127 22.74 -0.07 -9.19
CA ASN A 127 24.15 -0.43 -9.22
C ASN A 127 24.47 -0.99 -10.62
N ILE A 128 24.89 -0.08 -11.52
CA ILE A 128 25.15 -0.37 -12.93
C ILE A 128 26.26 -1.43 -13.08
N GLU A 129 27.28 -1.40 -12.21
CA GLU A 129 28.37 -2.38 -12.22
C GLU A 129 27.86 -3.79 -11.97
N ARG A 130 26.91 -3.95 -11.04
CA ARG A 130 26.29 -5.25 -10.74
C ARG A 130 25.42 -5.78 -11.89
N ILE A 131 24.75 -4.88 -12.61
CA ILE A 131 23.89 -5.23 -13.75
C ILE A 131 24.74 -5.64 -14.96
N VAL A 132 25.82 -4.89 -15.23
CA VAL A 132 26.77 -5.22 -16.30
C VAL A 132 27.49 -6.53 -16.00
N GLY A 133 27.91 -6.75 -14.73
CA GLY A 133 28.55 -7.99 -14.31
C GLY A 133 27.69 -9.25 -14.51
N LEU A 134 26.38 -9.15 -14.27
CA LEU A 134 25.42 -10.26 -14.48
C LEU A 134 25.17 -10.57 -15.98
N HIS A 135 25.34 -9.58 -16.86
CA HIS A 135 25.14 -9.77 -18.30
C HIS A 135 26.37 -10.42 -18.98
N VAL A 136 27.56 -10.13 -18.46
CA VAL A 136 28.82 -10.70 -18.95
C VAL A 136 28.98 -12.17 -18.53
N SER A 137 28.55 -12.54 -17.31
CA SER A 137 28.58 -13.93 -16.85
C SER A 137 27.54 -14.85 -17.50
N CYS A 138 26.53 -14.30 -18.17
CA CYS A 138 25.50 -15.08 -18.88
C CYS A 138 25.82 -15.28 -20.39
N SER A 139 26.92 -14.70 -20.90
CA SER A 139 27.37 -14.86 -22.29
C SER A 139 28.56 -15.81 -22.45
N SER A 140 28.83 -16.65 -21.45
CA SER A 140 29.87 -17.68 -21.49
C SER A 140 29.31 -19.03 -21.02
N GLU A 141 28.36 -19.56 -21.80
CA GLU A 141 28.06 -21.00 -21.94
C GLU A 141 27.48 -21.25 -23.33
#